data_AF-A0AAX4KYK9-F1
#
_entry.id   AF-A0AAX4KYK9-F1
#
_cell.length_a   1.000
_cell.length_b   1.000
_cell.length_c   1.000
_cell.angle_alpha   90.00
_cell.angle_beta   90.00
_cell.angle_gamma   90.00
#
_symmetry.space_group_name_H-M   'P 1'
#
loop_
_entity.id
_entity.type
_entity.pdbx_description
1 polymer ?
#
loop_
_entity_poly.entity_id
_entity_poly.type
_entity_poly.pdbx_seq_one_letter_code
_entity_poly.pdbx_strand_id
1 'polypeptide(L)'
;MISWLLGSEAPSWSYLSDLFQDYRNVAVYTDHNNIIQIVKVSDIDEFYTQFSVLVHAKYFKSYNLYYIKLQRFVTFPTIYEEVANYFINLKGWRGIKYYYNDEFLGAWLLYDCYNCKEKQRAHLEINRSSKIIDELIKAHLRIYNS
;
A
#
# COMPACT_ATOMS: atom_id res chain seq x y z
N MET A 1 9.83 8.70 19.32
CA MET A 1 9.29 7.39 19.73
C MET A 1 8.10 7.08 18.84
N ILE A 2 8.19 6.10 17.94
CA ILE A 2 7.05 5.66 17.12
C ILE A 2 6.12 4.71 17.90
N SER A 3 6.67 4.05 18.94
CA SER A 3 5.98 3.07 19.78
C SER A 3 4.69 3.57 20.42
N TRP A 4 4.58 4.87 20.70
CA TRP A 4 3.38 5.48 21.29
C TRP A 4 2.13 5.47 20.39
N LEU A 5 2.30 5.30 19.08
CA LEU A 5 1.21 5.20 18.12
C LEU A 5 0.57 3.81 18.16
N LEU A 6 1.31 2.79 18.58
CA LEU A 6 0.80 1.42 18.60
C LEU A 6 -0.30 1.32 19.65
N GLY A 7 -1.47 0.83 19.25
CA GLY A 7 -2.65 0.73 20.11
C GLY A 7 -3.46 2.03 20.23
N SER A 8 -3.05 3.13 19.58
CA SER A 8 -3.85 4.35 19.50
C SER A 8 -4.76 4.35 18.27
N GLU A 9 -5.82 5.15 18.32
CA GLU A 9 -6.59 5.48 17.11
C GLU A 9 -5.69 6.20 16.09
N ALA A 10 -5.90 5.90 14.81
CA ALA A 10 -5.11 6.48 13.74
C ALA A 10 -5.42 7.99 13.58
N PRO A 11 -4.41 8.86 13.77
CA PRO A 11 -4.59 10.29 13.60
C PRO A 11 -4.74 10.64 12.12
N SER A 12 -5.07 11.91 11.83
CA SER A 12 -5.27 12.36 10.44
C SER A 12 -4.05 12.09 9.55
N TRP A 13 -4.32 11.90 8.26
CA TRP A 13 -3.27 11.70 7.26
C TRP A 13 -2.24 12.84 7.25
N SER A 14 -2.69 14.09 7.43
CA SER A 14 -1.80 15.26 7.50
C SER A 14 -0.84 15.16 8.69
N TYR A 15 -1.36 14.82 9.87
CA TYR A 15 -0.55 14.62 11.07
C TYR A 15 0.50 13.53 10.86
N LEU A 16 0.13 12.39 10.27
CA LEU A 16 1.08 11.32 9.95
C LEU A 16 2.12 11.76 8.91
N SER A 17 1.73 12.56 7.92
CA SER A 17 2.66 13.09 6.92
C SER A 17 3.73 14.00 7.54
N ASP A 18 3.34 14.84 8.49
CA ASP A 18 4.25 15.72 9.22
C ASP A 18 5.15 14.92 10.17
N LEU A 19 4.55 14.01 10.95
CA LEU A 19 5.29 13.16 11.88
C LEU A 19 6.36 12.30 11.20
N PHE A 20 6.06 11.81 10.00
CA PHE A 20 6.96 10.96 9.22
C PHE A 20 7.70 11.71 8.11
N GLN A 21 7.84 13.03 8.21
CA GLN A 21 8.49 13.85 7.19
C GLN A 21 9.93 13.37 6.91
N ASP A 22 10.68 13.00 7.94
CA ASP A 22 12.10 12.66 7.83
C ASP A 22 12.37 11.23 7.33
N TYR A 23 11.38 10.34 7.42
CA TYR A 23 11.55 8.95 6.96
C TYR A 23 11.34 8.83 5.46
N ARG A 24 12.21 8.07 4.78
CA ARG A 24 12.11 7.88 3.33
C ARG A 24 10.88 7.04 2.96
N ASN A 25 10.70 5.91 3.66
CA ASN A 25 9.60 4.98 3.45
C ASN A 25 8.90 4.65 4.78
N VAL A 26 7.57 4.75 4.81
CA VAL A 26 6.74 4.46 5.99
C VAL A 26 5.44 3.81 5.55
N ALA A 27 4.97 2.82 6.33
CA ALA A 27 3.62 2.29 6.24
C ALA A 27 3.01 2.15 7.63
N VAL A 28 1.75 2.58 7.77
CA VAL A 28 0.93 2.44 8.97
C VAL A 28 -0.25 1.54 8.64
N TYR A 29 -0.42 0.51 9.44
CA TYR A 29 -1.49 -0.46 9.31
C TYR A 29 -2.38 -0.41 10.54
N THR A 30 -3.70 -0.39 10.29
CA THR A 30 -4.73 -0.36 11.33
C THR A 30 -5.55 -1.65 11.30
N ASP A 31 -6.23 -1.95 12.39
CA ASP A 31 -7.31 -2.95 12.38
C ASP A 31 -8.62 -2.36 11.83
N HIS A 32 -9.72 -3.10 11.96
CA HIS A 32 -11.06 -2.67 11.54
C HIS A 32 -11.65 -1.55 12.40
N ASN A 33 -11.10 -1.30 13.60
CA ASN A 33 -11.53 -0.23 14.50
C ASN A 33 -10.64 1.02 14.36
N ASN A 34 -9.84 1.11 13.29
CA ASN A 34 -8.87 2.19 13.07
C ASN A 34 -7.81 2.32 14.17
N ILE A 35 -7.55 1.27 14.93
CA ILE A 35 -6.44 1.25 15.89
C ILE A 35 -5.17 0.85 15.16
N ILE A 36 -4.09 1.61 15.36
CA ILE A 36 -2.79 1.32 14.75
C ILE A 36 -2.20 0.06 15.37
N GLN A 37 -1.94 -0.93 14.51
CA GLN A 37 -1.38 -2.22 14.92
C GLN A 37 0.09 -2.36 14.52
N ILE A 38 0.48 -1.78 13.37
CA ILE A 38 1.84 -1.89 12.84
C ILE A 38 2.26 -0.55 12.27
N VAL A 39 3.47 -0.11 12.62
CA VAL A 39 4.19 0.96 11.93
C VAL A 39 5.51 0.40 11.44
N LYS A 40 5.74 0.40 10.13
CA LYS A 40 7.02 0.05 9.52
C LYS A 40 7.66 1.30 8.94
N VAL A 41 8.94 1.50 9.24
CA VAL A 41 9.77 2.57 8.66
C VAL A 41 11.01 1.95 8.05
N SER A 42 11.51 2.54 6.96
CA SER A 42 12.71 2.08 6.28
C SER A 42 13.37 3.21 5.50
N ASP A 43 14.71 3.22 5.53
CA ASP A 43 15.53 4.13 4.71
C ASP A 43 15.96 3.50 3.37
N ILE A 44 15.54 2.25 3.14
CA ILE A 44 15.86 1.48 1.94
C ILE A 44 14.66 1.54 1.00
N ASP A 45 14.89 1.95 -0.24
CA ASP A 45 13.85 2.00 -1.28
C ASP A 45 13.66 0.65 -1.98
N GLU A 46 13.99 -0.46 -1.34
CA GLU A 46 13.82 -1.78 -1.94
C GLU A 46 12.59 -2.46 -1.37
N PHE A 47 11.67 -2.81 -2.25
CA PHE A 47 10.36 -3.35 -1.88
C PHE A 47 10.29 -4.88 -1.87
N TYR A 48 11.27 -5.57 -2.48
CA TYR A 48 11.40 -7.03 -2.45
C TYR A 48 12.17 -7.56 -1.22
N THR A 49 12.66 -6.68 -0.35
CA THR A 49 13.46 -7.08 0.82
C THR A 49 12.59 -7.24 2.06
N GLN A 50 13.11 -7.98 3.04
CA GLN A 50 12.55 -8.04 4.39
C GLN A 50 12.45 -6.67 5.09
N PHE A 51 13.25 -5.69 4.62
CA PHE A 51 13.27 -4.31 5.11
C PHE A 51 12.22 -3.41 4.43
N SER A 52 11.45 -3.96 3.49
CA SER A 52 10.32 -3.29 2.87
C SER A 52 9.27 -2.93 3.93
N VAL A 53 8.67 -1.74 3.82
CA VAL A 53 7.54 -1.35 4.69
C VAL A 53 6.24 -2.10 4.34
N LEU A 54 6.24 -2.86 3.25
CA LEU A 54 5.10 -3.65 2.80
C LEU A 54 4.96 -4.94 3.62
N VAL A 55 3.74 -5.28 4.00
CA VAL A 55 3.42 -6.54 4.70
C VAL A 55 3.01 -7.64 3.72
N HIS A 56 3.24 -8.89 4.13
CA HIS A 56 2.81 -10.07 3.38
C HIS A 56 1.28 -10.10 3.22
N ALA A 57 0.76 -10.55 2.06
CA ALA A 57 -0.68 -10.52 1.76
C ALA A 57 -1.57 -11.27 2.76
N LYS A 58 -1.03 -12.29 3.44
CA LYS A 58 -1.73 -13.00 4.54
C LYS A 58 -2.31 -12.06 5.61
N TYR A 59 -1.73 -10.87 5.76
CA TYR A 59 -2.17 -9.87 6.74
C TYR A 59 -3.24 -8.91 6.21
N PHE A 60 -3.56 -8.92 4.92
CA PHE A 60 -4.55 -8.01 4.32
C PHE A 60 -5.97 -8.23 4.87
N LYS A 61 -6.25 -9.42 5.41
CA LYS A 61 -7.54 -9.72 6.07
C LYS A 61 -7.64 -9.11 7.46
N SER A 62 -6.51 -8.95 8.16
CA SER A 62 -6.47 -8.49 9.56
C SER A 62 -6.16 -7.00 9.67
N TYR A 63 -5.46 -6.45 8.68
CA TYR A 63 -5.01 -5.06 8.71
C TYR A 63 -5.32 -4.31 7.43
N ASN A 64 -5.77 -3.07 7.61
CA ASN A 64 -5.96 -2.10 6.56
C ASN A 64 -4.68 -1.26 6.42
N LEU A 65 -4.24 -1.03 5.18
CA LEU A 65 -3.20 -0.04 4.92
C LEU A 65 -3.82 1.36 5.05
N TYR A 66 -3.52 2.05 6.15
CA TYR A 66 -4.07 3.37 6.47
C TYR A 66 -3.24 4.52 5.89
N TYR A 67 -1.92 4.46 6.07
CA TYR A 67 -0.99 5.46 5.56
C TYR A 67 0.19 4.76 4.92
N ILE A 68 0.63 5.27 3.77
CA ILE A 68 1.91 4.85 3.19
C ILE A 68 2.58 6.04 2.52
N LYS A 69 3.89 6.12 2.72
CA LYS A 69 4.81 7.03 2.07
C LYS A 69 5.94 6.19 1.52
N LEU A 70 6.17 6.29 0.22
CA LEU A 70 7.34 5.71 -0.43
C LEU A 70 8.03 6.82 -1.21
N GLN A 71 9.36 6.89 -1.15
CA GLN A 71 10.08 7.97 -1.83
C GLN A 71 10.13 7.77 -3.34
N ARG A 72 10.34 6.53 -3.81
CA ARG A 72 10.61 6.22 -5.23
C ARG A 72 9.45 5.57 -5.97
N PHE A 73 8.39 5.18 -5.28
CA PHE A 73 7.28 4.43 -5.86
C PHE A 73 5.94 4.93 -5.37
N VAL A 74 4.91 4.53 -6.10
CA VAL A 74 3.55 4.44 -5.59
C VAL A 74 3.15 2.98 -5.57
N THR A 75 2.41 2.56 -4.54
CA THR A 75 1.96 1.18 -4.42
C THR A 75 0.56 1.05 -3.85
N PHE A 76 -0.13 -0.04 -4.18
CA PHE A 76 -1.36 -0.42 -3.52
C PHE A 76 -1.50 -1.94 -3.49
N PRO A 77 -2.21 -2.50 -2.49
CA PRO A 77 -2.49 -3.92 -2.44
C PRO A 77 -3.76 -4.24 -3.22
N THR A 78 -3.83 -5.44 -3.79
CA THR A 78 -5.05 -6.05 -4.34
C THR A 78 -5.20 -7.48 -3.82
N ILE A 79 -6.44 -7.92 -3.63
CA ILE A 79 -6.79 -9.31 -3.35
C ILE A 79 -7.31 -10.05 -4.59
N TYR A 80 -7.44 -9.34 -5.72
CA TYR A 80 -7.91 -9.88 -7.00
C TYR A 80 -6.73 -10.19 -7.91
N GLU A 81 -6.63 -11.44 -8.35
CA GLU A 81 -5.51 -11.89 -9.18
C GLU A 81 -5.56 -11.28 -10.58
N GLU A 82 -6.76 -11.07 -11.12
CA GLU A 82 -6.98 -10.46 -12.44
C GLU A 82 -6.44 -9.03 -12.49
N VAL A 83 -6.68 -8.26 -11.42
CA VAL A 83 -6.13 -6.91 -11.26
C VAL A 83 -4.61 -6.98 -11.20
N ALA A 84 -4.06 -7.92 -10.44
CA ALA A 84 -2.62 -8.08 -10.32
C ALA A 84 -1.97 -8.43 -11.66
N ASN A 85 -2.54 -9.39 -12.39
CA ASN A 85 -2.10 -9.81 -13.72
C ASN A 85 -2.15 -8.67 -14.71
N TYR A 86 -3.23 -7.90 -14.73
CA TYR A 86 -3.40 -6.77 -15.61
C TYR A 86 -2.25 -5.76 -15.43
N PHE A 87 -2.03 -5.28 -14.21
CA PHE A 87 -1.01 -4.27 -13.95
C PHE A 87 0.41 -4.78 -14.15
N ILE A 88 0.74 -6.00 -13.72
CA ILE A 88 2.10 -6.55 -13.87
C ILE A 88 2.48 -6.72 -15.36
N ASN A 89 1.50 -6.95 -16.24
CA ASN A 89 1.74 -7.06 -17.68
C ASN A 89 1.90 -5.69 -18.37
N LEU A 90 1.64 -4.57 -17.69
CA LEU A 90 1.87 -3.23 -18.24
C LEU A 90 3.33 -2.80 -18.08
N LYS A 91 3.87 -2.15 -19.11
CA LYS A 91 5.22 -1.58 -19.06
C LYS A 91 5.30 -0.51 -17.95
N GLY A 92 6.36 -0.58 -17.14
CA GLY A 92 6.61 0.37 -16.05
C GLY A 92 5.96 -0.02 -14.71
N TRP A 93 5.14 -1.06 -14.71
CA TRP A 93 4.56 -1.63 -13.50
C TRP A 93 5.35 -2.86 -13.06
N ARG A 94 5.35 -3.08 -11.75
CA ARG A 94 5.94 -4.23 -11.08
C ARG A 94 4.99 -4.69 -9.98
N GLY A 95 5.19 -5.90 -9.48
CA GLY A 95 4.39 -6.39 -8.37
C GLY A 95 5.03 -7.55 -7.63
N ILE A 96 4.46 -7.83 -6.47
CA ILE A 96 4.76 -9.00 -5.64
C ILE A 96 3.46 -9.76 -5.45
N LYS A 97 3.37 -10.97 -5.97
CA LYS A 97 2.23 -11.85 -5.75
C LYS A 97 2.53 -12.82 -4.61
N TYR A 98 1.53 -13.08 -3.79
CA TYR A 98 1.63 -14.01 -2.69
C TYR A 98 0.63 -15.15 -2.91
N TYR A 99 1.13 -16.37 -2.79
CA TYR A 99 0.34 -17.58 -2.91
C TYR A 99 0.53 -18.43 -1.66
N TYR A 100 -0.48 -19.22 -1.32
CA TYR A 100 -0.37 -20.30 -0.37
C TYR A 100 -0.91 -21.56 -1.04
N ASN A 101 -0.01 -22.52 -1.30
CA ASN A 101 -0.24 -23.58 -2.28
C ASN A 101 -0.65 -22.95 -3.63
N ASP A 102 -1.79 -23.36 -4.19
CA ASP A 102 -2.32 -22.84 -5.46
C ASP A 102 -3.32 -21.67 -5.27
N GLU A 103 -3.53 -21.18 -4.04
CA GLU A 103 -4.47 -20.10 -3.75
C GLU A 103 -3.77 -18.73 -3.76
N PHE A 104 -4.27 -17.81 -4.57
CA PHE A 104 -3.82 -16.42 -4.58
C PHE A 104 -4.29 -15.70 -3.31
N LEU A 105 -3.33 -15.21 -2.51
CA LEU A 105 -3.62 -14.47 -1.28
C LEU A 105 -3.77 -12.96 -1.50
N GLY A 106 -3.11 -12.44 -2.53
CA GLY A 106 -3.06 -11.01 -2.82
C GLY A 106 -1.74 -10.60 -3.45
N ALA A 107 -1.66 -9.35 -3.88
CA ALA A 107 -0.46 -8.77 -4.46
C ALA A 107 -0.26 -7.31 -4.04
N TRP A 108 1.01 -6.89 -4.01
CA TRP A 108 1.37 -5.48 -4.07
C TRP A 108 1.65 -5.11 -5.53
N LEU A 109 1.06 -4.01 -5.98
CA LEU A 109 1.29 -3.42 -7.29
C LEU A 109 1.99 -2.09 -7.12
N LEU A 110 2.94 -1.79 -8.00
CA LEU A 110 3.79 -0.62 -7.84
C LEU A 110 4.37 -0.13 -9.18
N TYR A 111 4.59 1.18 -9.25
CA TYR A 111 5.24 1.86 -10.37
C TYR A 111 6.17 2.95 -9.87
N ASP A 112 7.17 3.31 -10.68
CA ASP A 112 8.14 4.37 -10.34
C ASP A 112 7.47 5.74 -10.30
N CYS A 113 7.62 6.45 -9.18
CA CYS A 113 7.14 7.83 -9.02
C CYS A 113 7.84 8.47 -7.82
N TYR A 114 8.58 9.55 -8.05
CA TYR A 114 9.35 10.20 -6.98
C TYR A 114 8.50 11.20 -6.21
N ASN A 115 8.45 11.07 -4.89
CA ASN A 115 7.72 11.96 -3.97
C ASN A 115 6.22 12.12 -4.28
N CYS A 116 5.58 11.10 -4.88
CA CYS A 116 4.20 11.16 -5.34
C CYS A 116 3.17 10.84 -4.24
N LYS A 117 3.22 11.57 -3.12
CA LYS A 117 2.35 11.32 -1.95
C LYS A 117 0.86 11.43 -2.28
N GLU A 118 0.46 12.41 -3.10
CA GLU A 118 -0.96 12.60 -3.46
C GLU A 118 -1.49 11.46 -4.33
N LYS A 119 -0.70 10.99 -5.31
CA LYS A 119 -1.06 9.78 -6.08
C LYS A 119 -1.17 8.59 -5.15
N GLN A 120 -0.20 8.43 -4.26
CA GLN A 120 -0.19 7.36 -3.28
C GLN A 120 -1.46 7.36 -2.41
N ARG A 121 -1.87 8.53 -1.91
CA ARG A 121 -3.11 8.72 -1.16
C ARG A 121 -4.34 8.37 -2.00
N ALA A 122 -4.44 8.88 -3.22
CA ALA A 122 -5.57 8.60 -4.11
C ALA A 122 -5.74 7.09 -4.38
N HIS A 123 -4.66 6.33 -4.50
CA HIS A 123 -4.73 4.87 -4.66
C HIS A 123 -5.31 4.16 -3.42
N LEU A 124 -5.11 4.72 -2.21
CA LEU A 124 -5.67 4.17 -0.97
C LEU A 124 -7.15 4.50 -0.79
N GLU A 125 -7.61 5.62 -1.33
CA GLU A 125 -9.00 6.07 -1.27
C GLU A 125 -9.93 5.31 -2.24
N ILE A 126 -9.37 4.58 -3.21
CA ILE A 126 -10.17 3.71 -4.08
C ILE A 126 -10.87 2.64 -3.25
N ASN A 127 -12.19 2.56 -3.41
CA ASN A 127 -13.00 1.57 -2.72
C ASN A 127 -12.64 0.15 -3.19
N ARG A 128 -11.86 -0.55 -2.37
CA ARG A 128 -11.42 -1.94 -2.61
C ARG A 128 -12.54 -2.96 -2.52
N SER A 129 -13.72 -2.59 -2.02
CA SER A 129 -14.87 -3.49 -1.93
C SER A 129 -15.72 -3.50 -3.20
N SER A 130 -15.39 -2.68 -4.22
CA SER A 130 -16.05 -2.79 -5.52
C SER A 130 -15.69 -4.13 -6.15
N LYS A 131 -16.70 -4.96 -6.42
CA LYS A 131 -16.52 -6.26 -7.09
C LYS A 131 -16.33 -6.13 -8.60
N ILE A 132 -16.42 -4.92 -9.15
CA ILE A 132 -16.29 -4.69 -10.59
C ILE A 132 -14.81 -4.45 -10.91
N ILE A 133 -14.13 -5.53 -11.30
CA ILE A 133 -12.68 -5.55 -11.60
C ILE A 133 -12.29 -4.46 -12.61
N ASP A 134 -13.07 -4.30 -13.69
CA ASP A 134 -12.80 -3.31 -14.73
C ASP A 134 -12.85 -1.88 -14.22
N GLU A 135 -13.76 -1.57 -13.31
CA GLU A 135 -13.87 -0.25 -12.69
C GLU A 135 -12.68 0.02 -11.77
N LEU A 136 -12.25 -0.98 -11.01
CA LEU A 136 -11.08 -0.90 -10.15
C LEU A 136 -9.82 -0.62 -10.96
N ILE A 137 -9.61 -1.36 -12.06
CA ILE A 137 -8.49 -1.15 -12.99
C ILE A 137 -8.54 0.27 -13.57
N LYS A 138 -9.69 0.70 -14.09
CA LYS A 138 -9.87 2.05 -14.64
C LYS A 138 -9.59 3.14 -13.61
N ALA A 139 -10.02 2.96 -12.36
CA ALA A 139 -9.78 3.92 -11.29
C ALA A 139 -8.28 4.07 -11.01
N HIS A 140 -7.56 2.95 -10.86
CA HIS A 140 -6.12 2.98 -10.64
C HIS A 140 -5.34 3.56 -11.84
N LEU A 141 -5.75 3.26 -13.07
CA LEU A 141 -5.15 3.83 -14.28
C LEU A 141 -5.36 5.35 -14.39
N ARG A 142 -6.53 5.86 -13.98
CA ARG A 142 -6.79 7.31 -13.96
C ARG A 142 -5.80 8.05 -13.06
N ILE A 143 -5.48 7.50 -11.88
CA ILE A 143 -4.50 8.08 -10.96
C ILE A 143 -3.08 7.98 -11.53
N TYR A 144 -2.75 6.85 -12.15
CA TYR A 144 -1.44 6.66 -12.78
C TYR A 144 -1.18 7.73 -13.86
N ASN A 145 -2.18 7.99 -14.71
CA ASN A 145 -2.10 8.91 -15.85
C ASN A 145 -2.27 10.40 -15.48
N SER A 146 -2.58 10.74 -14.22
CA SER A 146 -2.77 12.12 -13.78
C SER A 146 -1.47 12.87 -13.50
#